data_AF-A0A1H2R747-F1
#
_entry.id   AF-A0A1H2R747-F1
#
_cell.length_a   1.000
_cell.length_b   1.000
_cell.length_c   1.000
_cell.angle_alpha   90.00
_cell.angle_beta   90.00
_cell.angle_gamma   90.00
#
_symmetry.space_group_name_H-M   'P 1'
#
loop_
_entity.id
_entity.type
_entity.pdbx_description
1 polymer ?
#
loop_
_entity_poly.entity_id
_entity_poly.type
_entity_poly.pdbx_seq_one_letter_code
_entity_poly.pdbx_strand_id
1 'polypeptide(L)'
;MNFRTLVLAVMLTGLSSTSIAETNLAKTTSVQSTVESTAPVDFWSQILNARDGAVVYSAACCKVCRKGKACGDSCISRSYTCRKGIGCACDG
;
A
#
# COMPACT_ATOMS: atom_id res chain seq x y z
N MET A 1 -22.81 -50.98 29.19
CA MET A 1 -21.99 -50.66 28.01
C MET A 1 -21.12 -49.48 28.39
N ASN A 2 -19.82 -49.72 28.62
CA ASN A 2 -18.99 -48.94 29.53
C ASN A 2 -18.20 -47.85 28.79
N PHE A 3 -18.39 -46.57 29.15
CA PHE A 3 -17.73 -45.37 28.57
C PHE A 3 -16.19 -45.46 28.44
N ARG A 4 -15.55 -46.37 29.19
CA ARG A 4 -14.10 -46.60 29.16
C ARG A 4 -13.60 -47.16 27.82
N THR A 5 -14.44 -47.85 27.05
CA THR A 5 -14.05 -48.37 25.73
C THR A 5 -14.11 -47.32 24.62
N LEU A 6 -14.81 -46.20 24.83
CA LEU A 6 -14.99 -45.17 23.81
C LEU A 6 -13.78 -44.23 23.71
N VAL A 7 -13.05 -44.03 24.81
CA VAL A 7 -11.89 -43.14 24.88
C VAL A 7 -10.65 -43.74 24.19
N LEU A 8 -10.55 -45.07 24.09
CA LEU A 8 -9.43 -45.75 23.43
C LEU A 8 -9.48 -45.70 21.88
N ALA A 9 -10.62 -45.40 21.28
CA ALA A 9 -10.79 -45.44 19.82
C ALA A 9 -10.35 -44.14 19.10
N VAL A 10 -10.18 -43.02 19.82
CA VAL A 10 -9.95 -41.69 19.20
C VAL A 10 -8.46 -41.40 18.95
N MET A 11 -7.54 -42.22 19.46
CA MET A 11 -6.10 -41.95 19.39
C MET A 11 -5.35 -42.63 18.21
N LEU A 12 -6.06 -43.24 17.25
CA LEU A 12 -5.42 -44.01 16.15
C LEU A 12 -5.49 -43.39 14.74
N THR A 13 -6.10 -42.21 14.54
CA THR A 13 -6.01 -41.52 13.24
C THR A 13 -4.95 -40.43 13.29
N GLY A 14 -3.69 -40.90 13.27
CA GLY A 14 -2.50 -40.07 13.14
C GLY A 14 -2.35 -39.45 11.75
N LEU A 15 -1.60 -38.35 11.76
CA LEU A 15 -0.94 -37.60 10.68
C LEU A 15 -0.80 -38.32 9.33
N SER A 16 -1.28 -37.67 8.27
CA SER A 16 -0.58 -37.66 6.97
C SER A 16 -0.76 -36.29 6.31
N SER A 17 0.29 -35.48 6.36
CA SER A 17 0.45 -34.25 5.58
C SER A 17 1.12 -34.59 4.25
N THR A 18 0.53 -34.24 3.10
CA THR A 18 1.26 -33.80 1.90
C THR A 18 0.34 -33.02 0.97
N SER A 19 0.92 -31.98 0.38
CA SER A 19 0.31 -30.87 -0.34
C SER A 19 -0.31 -31.25 -1.68
N ILE A 20 -1.52 -30.78 -1.95
CA ILE A 20 -2.09 -30.78 -3.31
C ILE A 20 -1.62 -29.52 -4.02
N ALA A 21 -0.81 -29.70 -5.06
CA ALA A 21 -0.53 -28.69 -6.06
C ALA A 21 -1.66 -28.73 -7.11
N GLU A 22 -2.39 -27.63 -7.29
CA GLU A 22 -3.20 -27.41 -8.49
C GLU A 22 -3.02 -25.98 -9.00
N THR A 23 -2.38 -25.92 -10.17
CA THR A 23 -2.30 -24.78 -11.08
C THR A 23 -3.71 -24.32 -11.46
N ASN A 24 -3.99 -23.02 -11.48
CA ASN A 24 -4.73 -22.42 -12.61
C ASN A 24 -4.53 -20.90 -12.70
N LEU A 25 -3.81 -20.58 -13.76
CA LEU A 25 -3.66 -19.35 -14.50
C LEU A 25 -4.89 -18.43 -14.48
N ALA A 26 -4.63 -17.16 -14.18
CA ALA A 26 -5.56 -16.05 -14.22
C ALA A 26 -6.36 -15.96 -15.53
N LYS A 27 -7.69 -15.80 -15.42
CA LYS A 27 -8.42 -14.83 -16.26
C LYS A 27 -9.84 -14.56 -15.75
N THR A 28 -10.15 -13.27 -15.71
CA THR A 28 -11.47 -12.68 -16.05
C THR A 28 -12.54 -12.63 -14.95
N THR A 29 -12.65 -11.41 -14.39
CA THR A 29 -13.90 -10.64 -14.25
C THR A 29 -14.97 -11.15 -13.27
N SER A 30 -15.08 -10.48 -12.13
CA SER A 30 -16.14 -9.49 -11.89
C SER A 30 -15.92 -8.79 -10.55
N VAL A 31 -16.15 -7.48 -10.55
CA VAL A 31 -16.12 -6.62 -9.38
C VAL A 31 -17.26 -7.03 -8.46
N GLN A 32 -16.96 -7.55 -7.28
CA GLN A 32 -17.90 -7.65 -6.17
C GLN A 32 -17.18 -7.19 -4.89
N SER A 33 -17.05 -5.87 -4.73
CA SER A 33 -16.70 -5.29 -3.43
C SER A 33 -17.96 -5.24 -2.57
N THR A 34 -18.30 -6.36 -1.95
CA THR A 34 -19.08 -6.34 -0.71
C THR A 34 -18.10 -6.04 0.42
N VAL A 35 -17.81 -4.76 0.66
CA VAL A 35 -17.15 -4.38 1.91
C VAL A 35 -18.26 -4.20 2.94
N GLU A 36 -18.48 -5.27 3.69
CA GLU A 36 -19.30 -5.28 4.88
C GLU A 36 -18.73 -4.26 5.87
N SER A 37 -19.44 -3.14 6.00
CA SER A 37 -19.15 -2.06 6.93
C SER A 37 -19.41 -2.53 8.36
N THR A 38 -18.37 -3.06 9.02
CA THR A 38 -18.35 -3.15 10.49
C THR A 38 -16.94 -2.96 11.04
N ALA A 39 -16.31 -1.81 10.76
CA ALA A 39 -15.34 -1.17 11.66
C ALA A 39 -15.02 0.24 11.12
N PRO A 40 -14.91 1.27 11.99
CA PRO A 40 -14.43 2.59 11.60
C PRO A 40 -12.91 2.52 11.40
N VAL A 41 -12.46 1.90 10.30
CA VAL A 41 -11.09 2.05 9.85
C VAL A 41 -11.00 3.32 9.02
N ASP A 42 -10.74 4.38 9.77
CA ASP A 42 -10.35 5.73 9.40
C ASP A 42 -9.98 5.89 7.92
N PHE A 43 -10.84 6.56 7.16
CA PHE A 43 -10.58 7.06 5.81
C PHE A 43 -9.17 7.69 5.65
N TRP A 44 -8.64 8.28 6.73
CA TRP A 44 -7.27 8.78 6.80
C TRP A 44 -6.19 7.71 6.60
N SER A 45 -6.39 6.48 7.08
CA SER A 45 -5.49 5.36 6.85
C SER A 45 -5.43 4.96 5.37
N GLN A 46 -6.53 5.06 4.62
CA GLN A 46 -6.53 4.82 3.16
C GLN A 46 -5.80 5.92 2.39
N ILE A 47 -5.95 7.19 2.78
CA ILE A 47 -5.24 8.30 2.15
C ILE A 47 -3.73 8.21 2.40
N LEU A 48 -3.31 7.81 3.61
CA LEU A 48 -1.90 7.67 3.96
C LEU A 48 -1.25 6.48 3.26
N ASN A 49 -1.98 5.37 3.13
CA ASN A 49 -1.48 4.16 2.44
C ASN A 49 -1.55 4.25 0.91
N ALA A 50 -2.25 5.22 0.33
CA ALA A 50 -2.22 5.51 -1.10
C ALA A 50 -0.95 6.25 -1.57
N ARG A 51 -0.01 6.55 -0.66
CA ARG A 51 1.24 7.29 -0.97
C ARG A 51 2.41 6.39 -1.38
N ASP A 52 2.18 5.43 -2.27
CA ASP A 52 3.26 4.81 -3.06
C ASP A 52 3.48 5.55 -4.40
N GLY A 53 3.36 6.88 -4.39
CA GLY A 53 3.68 7.70 -5.57
C GLY A 53 3.15 9.13 -5.60
N ALA A 54 2.20 9.49 -4.74
CA ALA A 54 1.73 10.88 -4.64
C ALA A 54 2.54 11.63 -3.57
N VAL A 55 3.64 12.28 -3.98
CA VAL A 55 4.29 13.30 -3.16
C VAL A 55 3.29 14.43 -2.98
N VAL A 56 2.69 14.53 -1.79
CA VAL A 56 1.85 15.66 -1.41
C VAL A 56 2.77 16.86 -1.24
N TYR A 57 3.07 17.54 -2.35
CA TYR A 57 3.78 18.83 -2.36
C TYR A 57 2.90 19.98 -1.82
N SER A 58 1.66 19.72 -1.39
CA SER A 58 0.70 20.73 -0.98
C SER A 58 0.58 20.87 0.54
N ALA A 59 1.69 21.10 1.24
CA ALA A 59 1.64 21.78 2.54
C ALA A 59 2.75 22.83 2.72
N ALA A 60 3.97 22.58 2.23
CA ALA A 60 5.01 23.60 2.17
C ALA A 60 6.05 23.24 1.11
N CYS A 61 6.49 24.23 0.33
CA CYS A 61 7.69 24.12 -0.48
C CYS A 61 8.88 23.86 0.45
N CYS A 62 9.76 22.91 0.11
CA CYS A 62 10.97 22.66 0.90
C CYS A 62 11.91 23.89 0.87
N LYS A 63 11.78 24.72 -0.17
CA LYS A 63 12.57 25.94 -0.40
C LYS A 63 11.77 26.91 -1.26
N VAL A 64 11.79 28.20 -0.90
CA VAL A 64 11.16 29.27 -1.69
C VAL A 64 12.23 30.19 -2.27
N CYS A 65 12.22 30.35 -3.59
CA CYS A 65 13.23 31.04 -4.36
C CYS A 65 12.89 32.52 -4.60
N ARG A 66 13.18 33.40 -3.63
CA ARG A 66 12.89 34.84 -3.75
C ARG A 66 13.83 35.59 -4.73
N LYS A 67 15.13 35.28 -4.68
CA LYS A 67 16.17 35.92 -5.53
C LYS A 67 16.25 35.33 -6.93
N GLY A 68 15.82 34.08 -7.09
CA GLY A 68 15.99 33.28 -8.30
C GLY A 68 14.67 32.66 -8.76
N LYS A 69 14.75 31.50 -9.43
CA LYS A 69 13.60 30.65 -9.74
C LYS A 69 13.85 29.21 -9.33
N ALA A 70 12.77 28.45 -9.12
CA ALA A 70 12.81 27.05 -8.77
C ALA A 70 13.31 26.17 -9.93
N CYS A 71 14.10 25.15 -9.61
CA CYS A 71 14.55 24.11 -10.54
C CYS A 71 14.88 22.82 -9.77
N GLY A 72 13.95 21.85 -9.78
CA GLY A 72 14.02 20.67 -8.91
C GLY A 72 13.92 21.09 -7.43
N ASP A 73 14.96 20.78 -6.65
CA ASP A 73 15.02 21.07 -5.21
C ASP A 73 15.90 22.30 -4.87
N SER A 74 16.32 23.03 -5.90
CA SER A 74 17.25 24.16 -5.79
C SER A 74 16.69 25.44 -6.43
N CYS A 75 17.26 26.57 -6.00
CA CYS A 75 17.03 27.88 -6.63
C CYS A 75 18.18 28.19 -7.58
N ILE A 76 17.85 28.62 -8.79
CA ILE A 76 18.82 29.04 -9.81
C ILE A 76 18.57 30.49 -10.21
N SER A 77 19.51 31.11 -10.94
CA SER A 77 19.31 32.45 -11.51
C SER A 77 18.10 32.47 -12.46
N ARG A 78 17.39 33.61 -12.52
CA ARG A 78 16.28 33.83 -13.46
C ARG A 78 16.73 33.74 -14.92
N SER A 79 18.00 33.98 -15.22
CA SER A 79 18.57 33.87 -16.57
C SER A 79 18.88 32.42 -17.03
N TYR A 80 18.96 31.44 -16.11
CA TYR A 80 19.38 30.07 -16.46
C TYR A 80 18.23 29.15 -16.84
N THR A 81 18.38 28.34 -17.88
CA THR A 81 17.33 27.37 -18.25
C THR A 81 17.38 26.15 -17.33
N CYS A 82 16.25 25.83 -16.70
CA CYS A 82 16.15 24.61 -15.90
C CYS A 82 16.04 23.38 -16.82
N ARG A 83 16.84 22.35 -16.55
CA ARG A 83 16.78 21.04 -17.23
C ARG A 83 16.40 19.90 -16.28
N LYS A 84 16.15 20.20 -15.00
CA LYS A 84 15.65 19.24 -14.02
C LYS A 84 14.12 19.11 -14.15
N GLY A 85 13.62 17.94 -13.76
CA GLY A 85 12.18 17.74 -13.56
C GLY A 85 11.63 18.56 -12.39
N ILE A 86 10.32 18.43 -12.16
CA ILE A 86 9.66 19.03 -11.00
C ILE A 86 10.34 18.54 -9.70
N GLY A 87 10.45 19.41 -8.72
CA GLY A 87 10.96 19.06 -7.39
C GLY A 87 10.29 19.92 -6.32
N CYS A 88 10.89 19.95 -5.13
CA CYS A 88 10.24 20.54 -3.96
C CYS A 88 10.43 22.07 -3.82
N ALA A 89 11.27 22.70 -4.65
CA ALA A 89 11.48 24.14 -4.62
C ALA A 89 10.35 24.88 -5.35
N CYS A 90 9.99 26.07 -4.85
CA CYS A 90 8.95 26.91 -5.42
C CYS A 90 9.45 28.32 -5.70
N ASP A 91 8.82 28.97 -6.68
CA ASP A 91 8.99 30.40 -6.91
C ASP A 91 8.28 31.21 -5.80
N GLY A 92 8.85 32.36 -5.45
CA GLY A 92 8.27 33.31 -4.51
C GLY A 92 8.79 34.71 -4.70
#